data_AF-A0A948QM02-F1
#
_entry.id   AF-A0A948QM02-F1
#
_cell.length_a   1.000
_cell.length_b   1.000
_cell.length_c   1.000
_cell.angle_alpha   90.00
_cell.angle_beta   90.00
_cell.angle_gamma   90.00
#
_symmetry.space_group_name_H-M   'P 1'
#
loop_
_entity.id
_entity.type
_entity.pdbx_description
1 polymer ?
#
loop_
_entity_poly.entity_id
_entity_poly.type
_entity_poly.pdbx_seq_one_letter_code
_entity_poly.pdbx_strand_id
1 'polypeptide(L)'
;MSEQTTTEQNTEEIIDYKKMNLDTNYSGYDAKTSKKEETYSYKGWLISDSFIKRAMAVLGYQFVASLIINAVIFGIIIGFVVVFGIIGGLLKLAFN
;
A
#
# COMPACT_ATOMS: atom_id res chain seq x y z
N MET A 1 72.95 8.50 -21.91
CA MET A 1 72.12 9.10 -20.85
C MET A 1 70.74 9.38 -21.42
N SER A 2 69.81 8.41 -21.37
CA SER A 2 68.36 8.63 -21.65
C SER A 2 67.53 7.32 -21.61
N GLU A 3 67.45 6.60 -20.49
CA GLU A 3 66.54 5.45 -20.34
C GLU A 3 65.93 5.35 -18.92
N GLN A 4 65.47 6.46 -18.33
CA GLN A 4 64.85 6.42 -16.99
C GLN A 4 63.47 7.11 -16.88
N THR A 5 62.85 7.54 -17.97
CA THR A 5 61.65 8.40 -17.89
C THR A 5 60.31 7.71 -18.14
N THR A 6 60.26 6.39 -18.39
CA THR A 6 59.00 5.71 -18.78
C THR A 6 58.38 4.83 -17.68
N THR A 7 59.11 4.47 -16.63
CA THR A 7 58.57 3.62 -15.55
C THR A 7 57.87 4.41 -14.45
N GLU A 8 58.29 5.65 -14.17
CA GLU A 8 57.71 6.43 -13.06
C GLU A 8 56.28 6.91 -13.35
N GLN A 9 55.99 7.33 -14.59
CA GLN A 9 54.66 7.86 -14.96
C GLN A 9 53.55 6.81 -14.81
N ASN A 10 53.86 5.54 -15.09
CA ASN A 10 52.90 4.45 -14.98
C ASN A 10 52.55 4.15 -13.50
N THR A 11 53.53 4.28 -12.60
CA THR A 11 53.31 4.14 -11.16
C THR A 11 52.47 5.25 -10.54
N GLU A 12 52.59 6.49 -11.01
CA GLU A 12 51.74 7.58 -10.54
C GLU A 12 50.30 7.40 -10.99
N GLU A 13 50.08 6.97 -12.24
CA GLU A 13 48.76 6.56 -12.71
C GLU A 13 48.23 5.44 -11.80
N ILE A 14 49.07 4.42 -11.48
CA ILE A 14 48.71 3.30 -10.56
C ILE A 14 48.20 3.73 -9.20
N ILE A 15 48.86 4.71 -8.62
CA ILE A 15 48.50 5.19 -7.29
C ILE A 15 47.22 6.02 -7.37
N ASP A 16 47.00 6.75 -8.47
CA ASP A 16 45.81 7.57 -8.68
C ASP A 16 44.55 6.71 -8.84
N TYR A 17 44.57 5.67 -9.69
CA TYR A 17 43.39 4.79 -9.81
C TYR A 17 43.12 3.94 -8.57
N LYS A 18 44.14 3.66 -7.75
CA LYS A 18 43.94 2.99 -6.47
C LYS A 18 43.35 3.95 -5.42
N LYS A 19 43.74 5.23 -5.39
CA LYS A 19 43.10 6.26 -4.56
C LYS A 19 41.65 6.50 -4.99
N MET A 20 41.39 6.61 -6.30
CA MET A 20 40.07 6.88 -6.86
C MET A 20 39.04 5.77 -6.55
N ASN A 21 39.48 4.53 -6.29
CA ASN A 21 38.62 3.43 -5.86
C ASN A 21 38.51 3.25 -4.35
N LEU A 22 39.38 3.88 -3.54
CA LEU A 22 39.30 3.81 -2.08
C LEU A 22 38.32 4.84 -1.48
N ASP A 23 37.95 5.87 -2.23
CA ASP A 23 37.03 6.92 -1.76
C ASP A 23 35.54 6.57 -1.95
N THR A 24 35.24 5.40 -2.53
CA THR A 24 33.85 4.98 -2.86
C THR A 24 33.11 4.25 -1.74
N ASN A 25 33.69 4.14 -0.53
CA ASN A 25 32.95 3.64 0.61
C ASN A 25 33.21 4.50 1.86
N TYR A 26 32.12 5.05 2.40
CA TYR A 26 31.97 5.78 3.66
C TYR A 26 32.29 7.27 3.66
N SER A 27 31.27 8.09 3.36
CA SER A 27 30.95 9.28 4.17
C SER A 27 29.62 9.88 3.72
N GLY A 28 28.78 10.27 4.69
CA GLY A 28 27.81 11.33 4.47
C GLY A 28 26.37 10.91 4.15
N TYR A 29 25.68 10.28 5.11
CA TYR A 29 24.26 10.55 5.26
C TYR A 29 24.11 11.88 6.01
N ASP A 30 24.42 12.99 5.36
CA ASP A 30 23.94 14.28 5.85
C ASP A 30 23.73 15.28 4.71
N ALA A 31 22.55 15.89 4.81
CA ALA A 31 22.13 17.16 4.23
C ALA A 31 21.82 17.26 2.72
N LYS A 32 20.52 17.08 2.44
CA LYS A 32 19.68 18.00 1.66
C LYS A 32 19.85 18.05 0.13
N THR A 33 19.50 16.99 -0.59
CA THR A 33 19.10 17.13 -2.01
C THR A 33 18.01 16.15 -2.41
N SER A 34 16.94 16.70 -3.00
CA SER A 34 15.89 16.01 -3.75
C SER A 34 14.82 15.26 -2.93
N LYS A 35 13.81 16.01 -2.48
CA LYS A 35 12.42 15.54 -2.42
C LYS A 35 12.01 15.03 -3.82
N LYS A 36 12.37 13.79 -4.17
CA LYS A 36 11.81 13.09 -5.32
C LYS A 36 10.93 11.98 -4.78
N GLU A 37 9.65 12.27 -4.91
CA GLU A 37 8.51 11.40 -4.72
C GLU A 37 8.42 10.82 -3.32
N GLU A 38 7.51 11.43 -2.55
CA GLU A 38 6.85 10.76 -1.45
C GLU A 38 6.16 9.53 -2.05
N THR A 39 6.90 8.44 -2.22
CA THR A 39 6.36 7.11 -2.48
C THR A 39 5.50 6.84 -1.27
N TYR A 40 4.19 7.10 -1.41
CA TYR A 40 3.22 6.90 -0.37
C TYR A 40 3.48 5.54 0.26
N SER A 41 4.07 5.54 1.46
CA SER A 41 4.25 4.33 2.23
C SER A 41 2.84 3.94 2.64
N TYR A 42 2.22 3.10 1.82
CA TYR A 42 0.84 2.69 2.00
C TYR A 42 0.79 1.84 3.25
N LYS A 43 0.64 2.47 4.43
CA LYS A 43 0.48 1.79 5.72
C LYS A 43 -0.93 1.22 5.87
N GLY A 44 -1.44 0.58 4.81
CA GLY A 44 -2.70 -0.12 4.83
C GLY A 44 -2.60 -1.36 5.71
N TRP A 45 -3.66 -1.68 6.45
CA TRP A 45 -3.69 -2.88 7.30
C TRP A 45 -3.43 -4.19 6.55
N LEU A 46 -3.61 -4.19 5.22
CA LEU A 46 -3.32 -5.30 4.32
C LEU A 46 -1.83 -5.49 4.00
N ILE A 47 -0.99 -4.44 4.10
CA ILE A 47 0.46 -4.51 3.81
C ILE A 47 1.30 -4.81 5.05
N SER A 48 0.69 -4.84 6.25
CA SER A 48 1.42 -5.07 7.50
C SER A 48 2.04 -6.47 7.54
N ASP A 49 3.30 -6.58 7.99
CA ASP A 49 4.01 -7.86 8.20
C ASP A 49 3.29 -8.79 9.20
N SER A 50 2.47 -8.23 10.09
CA SER A 50 1.70 -9.00 11.05
C SER A 50 0.46 -9.64 10.40
N PHE A 51 0.46 -10.97 10.32
CA PHE A 51 -0.64 -11.80 9.79
C PHE A 51 -2.01 -11.43 10.37
N ILE A 52 -2.09 -11.17 11.68
CA ILE A 52 -3.34 -10.83 12.37
C ILE A 52 -3.95 -9.54 11.80
N LYS A 53 -3.13 -8.51 11.53
CA LYS A 53 -3.63 -7.20 11.06
C LYS A 53 -4.23 -7.32 9.66
N ARG A 54 -3.61 -8.14 8.79
CA ARG A 54 -4.13 -8.43 7.45
C ARG A 54 -5.41 -9.26 7.50
N ALA A 55 -5.47 -10.29 8.36
CA ALA A 55 -6.68 -11.11 8.52
C ALA A 55 -7.86 -10.29 9.04
N MET A 56 -7.66 -9.45 10.06
CA MET A 56 -8.72 -8.58 10.61
C MET A 56 -9.20 -7.52 9.63
N ALA A 57 -8.31 -7.00 8.78
CA ALA A 57 -8.73 -6.11 7.70
C ALA A 57 -9.70 -6.83 6.75
N VAL A 58 -9.31 -8.01 6.23
CA VAL A 58 -10.14 -8.76 5.27
C VAL A 58 -11.47 -9.20 5.91
N LEU A 59 -11.43 -9.75 7.12
CA LEU A 59 -12.63 -10.20 7.83
C LEU A 59 -13.54 -9.02 8.17
N GLY A 60 -12.99 -7.89 8.62
CA GLY A 60 -13.75 -6.68 8.91
C GLY A 60 -14.44 -6.13 7.66
N TYR A 61 -13.73 -6.08 6.52
CA TYR A 61 -14.33 -5.68 5.25
C TYR A 61 -15.47 -6.61 4.84
N GLN A 62 -15.28 -7.93 4.93
CA GLN A 62 -16.33 -8.89 4.59
C GLN A 62 -17.53 -8.81 5.52
N PHE A 63 -17.29 -8.61 6.83
CA PHE A 63 -18.36 -8.45 7.81
C PHE A 63 -19.18 -7.19 7.54
N VAL A 64 -18.54 -6.03 7.36
CA VAL A 64 -19.23 -4.76 7.09
C VAL A 64 -19.97 -4.81 5.75
N ALA A 65 -19.34 -5.34 4.70
CA ALA A 65 -20.00 -5.50 3.39
C ALA A 65 -21.24 -6.40 3.51
N SER A 66 -21.12 -7.54 4.19
CA SER A 66 -22.23 -8.45 4.43
C SER A 66 -23.34 -7.79 5.24
N LEU A 67 -23.00 -6.99 6.26
CA LEU A 67 -23.97 -6.29 7.08
C LEU A 67 -24.79 -5.27 6.27
N ILE A 68 -24.12 -4.49 5.41
CA ILE A 68 -24.78 -3.50 4.55
C ILE A 68 -25.72 -4.19 3.56
N ILE A 69 -25.25 -5.24 2.89
CA ILE A 69 -26.06 -5.99 1.91
C ILE A 69 -27.30 -6.59 2.61
N ASN A 70 -27.11 -7.24 3.75
CA ASN A 70 -28.23 -7.81 4.50
C ASN A 70 -29.20 -6.73 4.99
N ALA A 71 -28.72 -5.57 5.46
CA ALA A 71 -29.59 -4.48 5.88
C ALA A 71 -30.49 -3.98 4.73
N VAL A 72 -29.93 -3.84 3.52
CA VAL A 72 -30.69 -3.42 2.34
C VAL A 72 -31.73 -4.48 1.96
N ILE A 73 -31.34 -5.75 1.90
CA ILE A 73 -32.26 -6.87 1.59
C ILE A 73 -33.39 -6.92 2.61
N PHE A 74 -33.08 -6.82 3.90
CA PHE A 74 -34.07 -6.85 4.97
C PHE A 74 -35.03 -5.66 4.88
N GLY A 75 -34.52 -4.47 4.55
CA GLY A 75 -35.35 -3.29 4.31
C GLY A 75 -36.35 -3.49 3.16
N ILE A 76 -35.89 -4.08 2.05
CA ILE A 76 -36.74 -4.41 0.90
C ILE A 76 -37.82 -5.43 1.30
N ILE A 77 -37.43 -6.51 1.99
CA ILE A 77 -38.37 -7.56 2.42
C ILE A 77 -39.44 -6.98 3.35
N ILE A 78 -39.05 -6.19 4.36
CA ILE A 78 -40.01 -5.51 5.26
C ILE A 78 -40.94 -4.61 4.46
N GLY A 79 -40.40 -3.81 3.52
CA GLY A 79 -41.21 -2.97 2.64
C GLY A 79 -42.28 -3.76 1.89
N PHE A 80 -41.90 -4.90 1.30
CA PHE A 80 -42.86 -5.78 0.63
C PHE A 80 -43.89 -6.36 1.59
N VAL A 81 -43.48 -6.86 2.77
CA VAL A 81 -44.40 -7.40 3.78
C VAL A 81 -45.43 -6.36 4.21
N VAL A 82 -45.00 -5.11 4.42
CA VAL A 82 -45.91 -4.01 4.78
C VAL A 82 -46.88 -3.71 3.65
N VAL A 83 -46.40 -3.56 2.41
CA VAL A 83 -47.26 -3.25 1.26
C VAL A 83 -48.27 -4.36 1.01
N PHE A 84 -47.83 -5.62 0.96
CA PHE A 84 -48.72 -6.77 0.78
C PHE A 84 -49.67 -6.98 1.96
N GLY A 85 -49.22 -6.73 3.19
CA GLY A 85 -50.06 -6.78 4.37
C GLY A 85 -51.19 -5.74 4.33
N ILE A 86 -50.88 -4.50 3.94
CA ILE A 86 -51.88 -3.44 3.77
C ILE A 86 -52.88 -3.81 2.66
N ILE A 87 -52.39 -4.23 1.49
CA ILE A 87 -53.25 -4.62 0.36
C ILE A 87 -54.15 -5.79 0.75
N GLY A 88 -53.61 -6.83 1.39
CA GLY A 88 -54.39 -7.97 1.87
C GLY A 88 -55.44 -7.57 2.90
N GLY A 89 -55.11 -6.66 3.82
CA GLY A 89 -56.05 -6.11 4.79
C GLY A 89 -57.19 -5.32 4.14
N LEU A 90 -56.86 -4.46 3.17
CA LEU A 90 -57.85 -3.68 2.41
C LEU A 90 -58.77 -4.59 1.57
N LEU A 91 -58.22 -5.61 0.91
CA LEU A 91 -59.00 -6.59 0.17
C LEU A 91 -59.97 -7.33 1.11
N LYS A 92 -59.50 -7.77 2.28
CA LYS A 92 -60.36 -8.45 3.26
C LYS A 92 -61.52 -7.57 3.70
N LEU A 93 -61.29 -6.26 3.90
CA LEU A 93 -62.34 -5.32 4.27
C LEU A 93 -63.32 -5.05 3.10
N ALA A 94 -62.84 -5.05 1.86
CA ALA A 94 -63.67 -4.78 0.69
C ALA A 94 -64.63 -5.94 0.33
N PHE A 95 -64.28 -7.18 0.70
CA PHE A 95 -65.05 -8.39 0.36
C PHE A 95 -65.80 -9.02 1.56
N ASN A 96 -65.83 -8.34 2.71
CA ASN A 96 -66.51 -8.79 3.93
C ASN A 96 -67.70 -7.89 4.27
#